data_AF-A0A6N0ZCT8-F1
#
_entry.id   AF-A0A6N0ZCT8-F1
#
_cell.length_a   1.000
_cell.length_b   1.000
_cell.length_c   1.000
_cell.angle_alpha   90.00
_cell.angle_beta   90.00
_cell.angle_gamma   90.00
#
_symmetry.space_group_name_H-M   'P 1'
#
loop_
_entity.id
_entity.type
_entity.pdbx_description
1 polymer ?
#
loop_
_entity_poly.entity_id
_entity_poly.type
_entity_poly.pdbx_seq_one_letter_code
_entity_poly.pdbx_strand_id
1 'polypeptide(L)'
;MLTDPDSGGRSELGRLIDRIRARSVRSLWLLATPEGKQLTKGMLRLRFTAAREAAAGRAEESADLVLAARIRQFQFRDARPKAASEMALDHASDLLGHSDKQITKVVYQRVGKRVKPTK
;
A
#
# COMPACT_ATOMS: atom_id res chain seq x y z
N MET A 1 2.69 32.98 -0.75
CA MET A 1 2.63 31.50 -0.91
C MET A 1 1.84 30.83 0.21
N LEU A 2 2.02 31.24 1.47
CA LEU A 2 1.29 30.72 2.63
C LEU A 2 0.04 31.51 3.01
N THR A 3 -0.07 32.73 2.49
CA THR A 3 -1.26 33.58 2.50
C THR A 3 -1.74 33.74 1.06
N ASP A 4 -3.05 33.86 0.94
CA ASP A 4 -3.77 34.15 -0.30
C ASP A 4 -3.58 35.64 -0.64
N PRO A 5 -3.12 35.96 -1.85
CA PRO A 5 -2.75 37.33 -2.22
C PRO A 5 -3.96 38.27 -2.35
N ASP A 6 -5.16 37.74 -2.59
CA ASP A 6 -6.36 38.55 -2.85
C ASP A 6 -7.16 38.81 -1.57
N SER A 7 -7.20 37.82 -0.67
CA SER A 7 -7.96 37.92 0.59
C SER A 7 -7.10 38.28 1.80
N GLY A 8 -5.76 38.22 1.69
CA GLY A 8 -4.82 38.36 2.82
C GLY A 8 -4.91 37.24 3.86
N GLY A 9 -5.87 36.33 3.71
CA GLY A 9 -6.10 35.19 4.59
C GLY A 9 -5.09 34.06 4.37
N ARG A 10 -5.10 33.08 5.26
CA ARG A 10 -4.28 31.86 5.13
C ARG A 10 -4.70 31.08 3.87
N SER A 11 -3.75 30.76 2.98
CA SER A 11 -4.00 29.92 1.79
C SER A 11 -4.31 28.47 2.18
N GLU A 12 -4.83 27.65 1.26
CA GLU A 12 -5.12 26.23 1.55
C GLU A 12 -3.88 25.43 1.95
N LEU A 13 -2.80 25.54 1.16
CA LEU A 13 -1.49 24.99 1.53
C LEU A 13 -1.09 25.48 2.92
N GLY A 14 -1.41 26.74 3.21
CA GLY A 14 -1.13 27.29 4.50
C GLY A 14 -1.88 26.64 5.65
N ARG A 15 -3.20 26.49 5.53
CA ARG A 15 -4.03 25.84 6.55
C ARG A 15 -3.62 24.39 6.74
N LEU A 16 -3.13 23.73 5.70
CA LEU A 16 -2.54 22.40 5.78
C LEU A 16 -1.28 22.40 6.65
N ILE A 17 -0.34 23.31 6.40
CA ILE A 17 0.90 23.42 7.18
C ILE A 17 0.62 23.74 8.65
N ASP A 18 -0.32 24.64 8.96
CA ASP A 18 -0.71 24.91 10.36
C ASP A 18 -1.26 23.68 11.04
N ARG A 19 -2.13 22.93 10.35
CA ARG A 19 -2.72 21.70 10.87
C ARG A 19 -1.69 20.60 11.08
N ILE A 20 -0.61 20.58 10.29
CA ILE A 20 0.51 19.66 10.49
C ILE A 20 1.35 20.10 11.69
N ARG A 21 1.69 21.39 11.79
CA ARG A 21 2.51 21.95 12.88
C ARG A 21 1.81 21.92 14.25
N ALA A 22 0.49 22.10 14.28
CA ALA A 22 -0.31 22.06 15.51
C ALA A 22 -0.50 20.64 16.06
N ARG A 23 -0.12 19.60 15.31
CA ARG A 23 -0.15 18.23 15.84
C ARG A 23 1.03 18.08 16.80
N SER A 24 0.72 17.83 18.07
CA SER A 24 1.73 17.31 18.99
C SER A 24 2.29 16.00 18.44
N VAL A 25 3.59 15.77 18.63
CA VAL A 25 4.21 14.48 18.33
C VAL A 25 3.52 13.43 19.21
N ARG A 26 2.57 12.71 18.63
CA ARG A 26 1.77 11.71 19.34
C ARG A 26 2.48 10.36 19.44
N SER A 27 3.47 10.13 18.56
CA SER A 27 4.24 8.90 18.50
C SER A 27 5.57 9.12 17.81
N LEU A 28 6.57 8.36 18.24
CA LEU A 28 7.83 8.19 17.50
C LEU A 28 7.74 7.02 16.50
N TRP A 29 6.63 6.28 16.50
CA TRP A 29 6.41 5.20 15.55
C TRP A 29 5.90 5.74 14.22
N LEU A 30 6.56 5.32 13.13
CA LEU A 30 6.12 5.65 11.76
C LEU A 30 4.70 5.14 11.47
N LEU A 31 4.37 3.96 12.01
CA LEU A 31 3.06 3.34 11.90
C LEU A 31 2.37 3.39 13.26
N ALA A 32 1.45 4.35 13.41
CA ALA A 32 0.73 4.59 14.66
C ALA A 32 -0.77 4.80 14.43
N THR A 33 -1.57 4.57 15.47
CA THR A 33 -2.98 4.97 15.50
C THR A 33 -3.12 6.49 15.58
N PRO A 34 -4.31 7.07 15.33
CA PRO A 34 -4.54 8.49 15.54
C PRO A 34 -4.18 8.96 16.96
N GLU A 35 -4.30 8.08 17.96
CA GLU A 35 -3.94 8.32 19.37
C GLU A 35 -2.43 8.18 19.64
N GLY A 36 -1.63 7.80 18.63
CA GLY A 36 -0.18 7.67 18.73
C GLY A 36 0.33 6.29 19.18
N LYS A 37 -0.54 5.29 19.30
CA LYS A 37 -0.13 3.93 19.68
C LYS A 37 0.49 3.20 18.49
N GLN A 38 1.56 2.45 18.71
CA GLN A 38 2.18 1.63 17.66
C GLN A 38 1.17 0.67 17.03
N LEU A 39 1.14 0.58 15.71
CA LEU A 39 0.34 -0.42 15.02
C LEU A 39 0.96 -1.81 15.19
N THR A 40 0.19 -2.75 15.72
CA THR A 40 0.59 -4.16 15.83
C THR A 40 0.35 -4.92 14.52
N LYS A 41 0.98 -6.09 14.39
CA LYS A 41 0.74 -7.01 13.25
C LYS A 41 -0.73 -7.38 13.09
N GLY A 42 -1.45 -7.62 14.19
CA GLY A 42 -2.89 -7.92 14.18
C GLY A 42 -3.69 -6.74 13.65
N MET A 43 -3.37 -5.53 14.11
CA MET A 43 -4.01 -4.29 13.67
C MET A 43 -3.86 -4.01 12.17
N LEU A 44 -2.68 -4.30 11.61
CA LEU A 44 -2.43 -4.21 10.17
C LEU A 44 -3.24 -5.25 9.40
N ARG A 45 -3.26 -6.50 9.87
CA ARG A 45 -4.04 -7.58 9.25
C ARG A 45 -5.54 -7.26 9.20
N LEU A 46 -6.13 -6.81 10.31
CA LEU A 46 -7.56 -6.47 10.35
C LEU A 46 -7.91 -5.33 9.38
N ARG A 47 -7.10 -4.27 9.35
CA ARG A 47 -7.28 -3.14 8.42
C ARG A 47 -7.19 -3.58 6.97
N PHE A 48 -6.22 -4.43 6.65
CA PHE A 48 -6.10 -5.00 5.30
C PHE A 48 -7.33 -5.84 4.93
N THR A 49 -7.79 -6.73 5.82
CA THR A 49 -9.00 -7.52 5.56
C THR A 49 -10.20 -6.63 5.27
N ALA A 50 -10.43 -5.60 6.08
CA ALA A 50 -11.52 -4.65 5.86
C ALA A 50 -11.42 -3.95 4.49
N ALA A 51 -10.22 -3.48 4.13
CA ALA A 51 -9.98 -2.86 2.82
C ALA A 51 -10.19 -3.83 1.65
N ARG A 52 -9.80 -5.10 1.81
CA ARG A 52 -9.99 -6.15 0.82
C ARG A 52 -11.47 -6.47 0.59
N GLU A 53 -12.25 -6.63 1.64
CA GLU A 53 -13.70 -6.88 1.49
C GLU A 53 -14.40 -5.69 0.84
N ALA A 54 -14.05 -4.46 1.21
CA ALA A 54 -14.59 -3.25 0.57
C ALA A 54 -14.22 -3.17 -0.93
N ALA A 55 -13.00 -3.55 -1.30
CA ALA A 55 -12.57 -3.58 -2.70
C ALA A 55 -13.27 -4.70 -3.49
N ALA A 56 -13.47 -5.87 -2.89
CA ALA A 56 -14.20 -6.97 -3.51
C ALA A 56 -15.67 -6.59 -3.75
N GLY A 57 -16.33 -5.95 -2.77
CA GLY A 57 -17.70 -5.46 -2.92
C GLY A 57 -17.84 -4.46 -4.08
N ARG A 58 -16.92 -3.50 -4.21
CA ARG A 58 -16.91 -2.58 -5.36
C ARG A 58 -16.74 -3.28 -6.71
N ALA A 59 -15.94 -4.35 -6.77
CA ALA A 59 -15.78 -5.12 -8.01
C ALA A 59 -17.09 -5.87 -8.36
N GLU A 60 -17.80 -6.41 -7.36
CA GLU A 60 -19.11 -7.03 -7.56
C GLU A 60 -20.17 -6.02 -8.02
N GLU A 61 -20.20 -4.82 -7.43
CA GLU A 61 -21.07 -3.72 -7.86
C GLU A 61 -20.83 -3.35 -9.33
N SER A 62 -19.59 -3.47 -9.81
CA SER A 62 -19.21 -3.28 -11.22
C SER A 62 -19.42 -4.51 -12.12
N ALA A 63 -20.05 -5.57 -11.61
CA ALA A 63 -20.26 -6.87 -12.27
C ALA A 63 -18.96 -7.62 -12.68
N ASP A 64 -17.80 -7.24 -12.15
CA ASP A 64 -16.53 -7.95 -12.38
C ASP A 64 -16.30 -9.01 -11.28
N LEU A 65 -17.03 -10.12 -11.41
CA LEU A 65 -16.97 -11.24 -10.47
C LEU A 65 -15.60 -11.93 -10.45
N VAL A 66 -14.88 -11.91 -11.58
CA VAL A 66 -13.54 -12.50 -11.68
C VAL A 66 -12.56 -11.69 -10.86
N LEU A 67 -12.59 -10.35 -10.98
CA LEU A 67 -11.77 -9.47 -10.17
C LEU A 67 -12.14 -9.56 -8.69
N ALA A 68 -13.43 -9.59 -8.35
CA ALA A 68 -13.90 -9.75 -6.97
C ALA A 68 -13.34 -11.04 -6.33
N ALA A 69 -13.41 -12.18 -7.03
CA ALA A 69 -12.85 -13.44 -6.58
C ALA A 69 -11.33 -13.35 -6.35
N ARG A 70 -10.60 -12.72 -7.29
CA ARG A 70 -9.15 -12.51 -7.16
C ARG A 70 -8.78 -11.62 -5.98
N ILE A 71 -9.54 -10.55 -5.73
CA ILE A 71 -9.34 -9.66 -4.59
C ILE A 71 -9.53 -10.43 -3.28
N ARG A 72 -10.57 -11.25 -3.16
CA ARG A 72 -10.83 -12.04 -1.93
C ARG A 72 -9.74 -13.07 -1.64
N GLN A 73 -9.14 -13.65 -2.67
CA GLN A 73 -8.02 -14.58 -2.52
C GLN A 73 -6.72 -13.90 -2.12
N PHE A 74 -6.55 -12.61 -2.42
CA PHE A 74 -5.34 -11.86 -2.09
C PHE A 74 -5.19 -11.70 -0.57
N GLN A 75 -4.03 -12.06 -0.03
CA GLN A 75 -3.72 -11.96 1.40
C GLN A 75 -2.70 -10.85 1.65
N PHE A 76 -2.64 -10.34 2.88
CA PHE A 76 -1.73 -9.22 3.20
C PHE A 76 -0.26 -9.56 2.94
N ARG A 77 0.13 -10.83 3.13
CA ARG A 77 1.47 -11.33 2.83
C ARG A 77 1.81 -11.30 1.33
N ASP A 78 0.80 -11.33 0.46
CA ASP A 78 0.98 -11.30 -1.00
C ASP A 78 1.35 -9.90 -1.52
N ALA A 79 1.30 -8.86 -0.69
CA ALA A 79 1.83 -7.54 -1.04
C ALA A 79 3.34 -7.58 -1.33
N ARG A 80 4.10 -8.40 -0.59
CA ARG A 80 5.55 -8.57 -0.79
C ARG A 80 5.89 -9.17 -2.17
N PRO A 81 5.35 -10.34 -2.58
CA PRO A 81 5.59 -10.88 -3.90
C PRO A 81 5.03 -9.96 -5.00
N LYS A 82 3.89 -9.31 -4.76
CA LYS A 82 3.35 -8.37 -5.76
C LYS A 82 4.31 -7.21 -6.03
N ALA A 83 4.84 -6.56 -4.99
CA ALA A 83 5.81 -5.48 -5.12
C ALA A 83 7.11 -5.96 -5.80
N ALA A 84 7.63 -7.11 -5.40
CA ALA A 84 8.85 -7.69 -5.98
C ALA A 84 8.71 -8.04 -7.47
N SER A 85 7.50 -8.42 -7.91
CA SER A 85 7.20 -8.74 -9.30
C SER A 85 7.14 -7.51 -10.21
N GLU A 86 7.03 -6.31 -9.65
CA GLU A 86 6.94 -5.04 -10.40
C GLU A 86 8.30 -4.35 -10.57
N MET A 87 9.40 -4.98 -10.14
CA MET A 87 10.74 -4.42 -10.16
C MET A 87 11.79 -5.43 -10.65
N ALA A 88 13.00 -4.93 -10.96
CA ALA A 88 14.13 -5.77 -11.34
C ALA A 88 14.55 -6.70 -10.18
N LEU A 89 14.97 -7.93 -10.50
CA LEU A 89 15.22 -9.00 -9.52
C LEU A 89 16.25 -8.63 -8.45
N ASP A 90 17.32 -7.97 -8.84
CA ASP A 90 18.39 -7.57 -7.90
C ASP A 90 17.88 -6.55 -6.88
N HIS A 91 17.15 -5.54 -7.34
CA HIS A 91 16.52 -4.53 -6.48
C HIS A 91 15.44 -5.17 -5.58
N ALA A 92 14.64 -6.10 -6.10
CA ALA A 92 13.68 -6.85 -5.29
C ALA A 92 14.35 -7.64 -4.16
N SER A 93 15.50 -8.26 -4.42
CA SER A 93 16.19 -9.09 -3.44
C SER A 93 16.73 -8.24 -2.28
N ASP A 94 17.34 -7.10 -2.60
CA ASP A 94 17.88 -6.18 -1.60
C ASP A 94 16.77 -5.58 -0.72
N LEU A 95 15.66 -5.15 -1.34
CA LEU A 95 14.51 -4.54 -0.62
C LEU A 95 13.76 -5.54 0.27
N LEU A 96 13.76 -6.83 -0.11
CA LEU A 96 13.17 -7.88 0.72
C LEU A 96 14.12 -8.41 1.80
N GLY A 97 15.38 -7.97 1.80
CA GLY A 97 16.41 -8.39 2.74
C GLY A 97 16.79 -9.86 2.58
N HIS A 98 16.77 -10.39 1.35
CA HIS A 98 17.15 -11.78 1.08
C HIS A 98 18.61 -11.88 0.66
N SER A 99 19.40 -12.66 1.41
CA SER A 99 20.79 -12.97 1.08
C SER A 99 20.95 -13.85 -0.15
N ASP A 100 19.90 -14.61 -0.53
CA ASP A 100 19.86 -15.45 -1.73
C ASP A 100 18.74 -15.01 -2.68
N LYS A 101 19.14 -14.63 -3.90
CA LYS A 101 18.27 -14.16 -4.97
C LYS A 101 17.30 -15.23 -5.49
N GLN A 102 17.57 -16.52 -5.24
CA GLN A 102 16.68 -17.62 -5.65
C GLN A 102 15.33 -17.56 -4.94
N ILE A 103 15.30 -17.21 -3.65
CA ILE A 103 14.03 -17.09 -2.90
C ILE A 103 13.18 -15.97 -3.50
N THR A 104 13.79 -14.82 -3.82
CA THR A 104 13.10 -13.70 -4.47
C THR A 104 12.54 -14.10 -5.83
N LYS A 105 13.31 -14.83 -6.64
CA LYS A 105 12.88 -15.29 -7.97
C LYS A 105 11.73 -16.30 -7.91
N VAL A 106 11.79 -17.28 -7.00
CA VAL A 106 10.83 -18.41 -6.96
C VAL A 106 9.56 -18.05 -6.20
N VAL A 107 9.69 -17.37 -5.06
CA VAL A 107 8.55 -17.12 -4.15
C VAL A 107 7.96 -15.73 -4.38
N TYR A 108 8.81 -14.74 -4.71
CA TYR A 108 8.43 -13.33 -4.74
C TYR A 108 8.20 -12.76 -6.14
N GLN A 109 8.84 -13.24 -7.20
CA GLN A 109 8.48 -12.90 -8.57
C GLN A 109 7.44 -13.87 -9.14
N ARG A 110 6.17 -13.49 -9.09
CA ARG A 110 5.06 -14.24 -9.71
C ARG A 110 4.77 -13.71 -11.11
N VAL A 111 5.79 -13.66 -11.96
CA VAL A 111 5.65 -13.31 -13.37
C VAL A 111 5.17 -14.56 -14.10
N GLY A 112 3.91 -14.58 -14.55
CA GLY A 112 3.43 -15.64 -15.44
C GLY A 112 4.31 -15.72 -16.69
N LYS A 113 4.54 -16.93 -17.22
CA LYS A 113 5.34 -17.13 -18.44
C LYS A 113 4.74 -16.28 -19.58
N ARG A 114 5.48 -15.30 -20.10
CA ARG A 114 5.12 -14.63 -21.37
C ARG A 114 5.23 -15.67 -22.47
N VAL A 115 4.10 -16.22 -22.90
CA VAL A 115 4.01 -17.09 -24.07
C VAL A 115 3.87 -16.22 -25.32
N LYS A 116 4.53 -16.63 -26.41
CA LYS A 116 4.29 -16.00 -27.72
C LYS A 116 2.87 -16.33 -28.16
N PRO A 117 2.16 -15.43 -28.85
CA PRO A 117 0.87 -15.75 -29.44
C PRO A 117 1.00 -16.99 -30.32
N THR A 118 0.08 -17.94 -30.20
CA THR A 118 -0.08 -19.00 -31.20
C THR A 118 -0.61 -18.35 -32.47
N LYS A 119 0.11 -18.60 -33.58
CA LYS A 119 -0.06 -18.08 -34.95
C LYS A 119 -1.31 -17.23 -35.23
#